data_AF-A0A951GBB3-F1
#
_entry.id   AF-A0A951GBB3-F1
#
_cell.length_a   1.000
_cell.length_b   1.000
_cell.length_c   1.000
_cell.angle_alpha   90.00
_cell.angle_beta   90.00
_cell.angle_gamma   90.00
#
_symmetry.space_group_name_H-M   'P 1'
#
loop_
_entity.id
_entity.type
_entity.pdbx_description
1 polymer ?
#
loop_
_entity_poly.entity_id
_entity_poly.type
_entity_poly.pdbx_seq_one_letter_code
_entity_poly.pdbx_strand_id
1 'polypeptide(L)'
;IMIGSGWRIYNWDPLFDFSFPVWMTFGGWPEVSQRWHNEEGLAGALQWHFAAMWLLFVSLVIYIVYGLVSGHFRGAFLPIRPRELLRDTQAALAGRLTHNVGERNAVQKAMYVGVVIVMVLALLSGLSIWKPVQLQELTGLFGGYETARYVHFFCMAAIVLFLAIHLLLTALVPSVLPPMITGRLRARP
;
A
#
# COMPACT_ATOMS: atom_id res chain seq x y z
N ILE A 1 -8.43 8.00 -1.65
CA ILE A 1 -8.59 8.56 -0.28
C ILE A 1 -7.26 8.51 0.46
N MET A 2 -6.80 7.36 0.95
CA MET A 2 -5.56 7.23 1.76
C MET A 2 -4.32 7.93 1.18
N ILE A 3 -4.04 7.74 -0.12
CA ILE A 3 -2.89 8.35 -0.79
C ILE A 3 -3.02 9.88 -0.79
N GLY A 4 -4.11 10.41 -1.35
CA GLY A 4 -4.32 11.84 -1.48
C GLY A 4 -4.42 12.56 -0.12
N SER A 5 -5.05 11.96 0.89
CA SER A 5 -5.11 12.56 2.23
C SER A 5 -3.79 12.46 2.97
N GLY A 6 -3.05 11.36 2.78
CA GLY A 6 -1.69 11.23 3.31
C GLY A 6 -0.73 12.27 2.72
N TRP A 7 -0.83 12.56 1.42
CA TRP A 7 -0.05 13.62 0.79
C TRP A 7 -0.40 15.02 1.30
N ARG A 8 -1.67 15.30 1.60
CA ARG A 8 -2.06 16.57 2.24
C ARG A 8 -1.46 16.70 3.65
N ILE A 9 -1.47 15.61 4.43
CA ILE A 9 -0.86 15.57 5.77
C ILE A 9 0.66 15.77 5.67
N TYR A 10 1.32 15.12 4.71
CA TYR A 10 2.76 15.29 4.45
C TYR A 10 3.11 16.74 4.10
N ASN A 11 2.32 17.42 3.28
CA ASN A 11 2.59 18.81 2.90
C ASN A 11 2.59 19.79 4.07
N TRP A 12 1.90 19.47 5.17
CA TRP A 12 1.83 20.34 6.34
C TRP A 12 3.15 20.39 7.11
N ASP A 13 3.84 19.25 7.18
CA ASP A 13 5.17 19.15 7.77
C ASP A 13 6.02 18.18 6.91
N PRO A 14 6.62 18.68 5.81
CA PRO A 14 7.34 17.85 4.85
C PRO A 14 8.63 17.26 5.43
N LEU A 15 8.92 16.00 5.10
CA LEU A 15 10.19 15.34 5.46
C LEU A 15 11.33 15.66 4.48
N PHE A 16 10.99 16.18 3.30
CA PHE A 16 11.91 16.49 2.21
C PHE A 16 11.53 17.83 1.58
N ASP A 17 12.45 18.43 0.81
CA ASP A 17 12.29 19.74 0.15
C ASP A 17 11.32 19.75 -1.05
N PHE A 18 10.25 18.94 -0.99
CA PHE A 18 9.19 18.94 -1.97
C PHE A 18 7.82 18.80 -1.31
N SER A 19 6.80 19.31 -1.98
CA SER A 19 5.40 19.16 -1.63
C SER A 19 4.60 18.61 -2.82
N PHE A 20 3.51 17.92 -2.54
CA PHE A 20 2.60 17.43 -3.56
C PHE A 20 1.66 18.55 -4.03
N PRO A 21 1.39 18.68 -5.33
CA PRO A 21 0.42 19.66 -5.82
C PRO A 21 -0.96 19.46 -5.19
N VAL A 22 -1.59 20.56 -4.75
CA VAL A 22 -2.89 20.56 -4.03
C VAL A 22 -3.97 19.75 -4.78
N TRP A 23 -4.01 19.82 -6.10
CA TRP A 23 -4.97 19.08 -6.94
C TRP A 23 -4.81 17.55 -6.91
N MET A 24 -3.63 17.03 -6.52
CA MET A 24 -3.37 15.60 -6.33
C MET A 24 -3.73 15.11 -4.93
N THR A 25 -3.99 16.03 -4.00
CA THR A 25 -4.21 15.72 -2.59
C THR A 25 -5.70 15.75 -2.23
N PHE A 26 -6.05 15.21 -1.07
CA PHE A 26 -7.43 15.08 -0.62
C PHE A 26 -7.59 15.55 0.83
N GLY A 27 -8.18 16.73 1.03
CA GLY A 27 -8.32 17.34 2.36
C GLY A 27 -9.49 18.30 2.52
N GLY A 28 -10.43 18.30 1.56
CA GLY A 28 -11.49 19.30 1.46
C GLY A 28 -11.08 20.50 0.60
N TRP A 29 -11.78 21.61 0.77
CA TRP A 29 -11.63 22.83 0.00
C TRP A 29 -10.53 23.73 0.61
N PRO A 30 -9.38 23.92 -0.06
CA PRO A 30 -8.27 24.71 0.48
C PRO A 30 -8.69 26.14 0.82
N GLU A 31 -9.52 26.77 -0.01
CA GLU A 31 -9.94 28.17 0.16
C GLU A 31 -10.82 28.34 1.41
N VAL A 32 -11.70 27.37 1.66
CA VAL A 32 -12.56 27.33 2.85
C VAL A 32 -11.70 27.09 4.08
N SER A 33 -10.79 26.13 4.01
CA SER A 33 -9.92 25.80 5.14
C SER A 33 -8.97 26.95 5.49
N GLN A 34 -8.42 27.65 4.50
CA GLN A 34 -7.58 28.82 4.71
C GLN A 34 -8.38 29.93 5.41
N ARG A 35 -9.65 30.12 5.02
CA ARG A 35 -10.52 31.17 5.58
C ARG A 35 -10.90 30.92 7.03
N TRP A 36 -11.18 29.67 7.42
CA TRP A 36 -11.68 29.35 8.77
C TRP A 36 -10.59 28.90 9.74
N HIS A 37 -9.52 28.28 9.23
CA HIS A 37 -8.53 27.57 10.03
C HIS A 37 -7.08 27.99 9.73
N ASN A 38 -6.86 28.87 8.75
CA ASN A 38 -5.52 29.29 8.30
C ASN A 38 -4.59 28.10 7.97
N GLU A 39 -5.18 27.04 7.42
CA GLU A 39 -4.49 25.82 6.98
C GLU A 39 -5.07 25.35 5.64
N GLU A 40 -4.27 24.63 4.86
CA GLU A 40 -4.67 24.15 3.54
C GLU A 40 -5.58 22.91 3.57
N GLY A 41 -6.36 22.66 4.63
CA GLY A 41 -7.25 21.50 4.74
C GLY A 41 -6.60 20.29 5.42
N LEU A 42 -5.71 20.53 6.38
CA LEU A 42 -5.10 19.48 7.19
C LEU A 42 -6.15 18.75 8.03
N ALA A 43 -7.04 19.47 8.70
CA ALA A 43 -8.08 18.86 9.54
C ALA A 43 -8.98 17.93 8.73
N GLY A 44 -9.40 18.35 7.53
CA GLY A 44 -10.18 17.53 6.62
C GLY A 44 -9.40 16.31 6.12
N ALA A 45 -8.12 16.49 5.76
CA ALA A 45 -7.26 15.37 5.37
C ALA A 45 -7.09 14.34 6.48
N LEU A 46 -6.86 14.78 7.72
CA LEU A 46 -6.76 13.89 8.89
C LEU A 46 -8.05 13.09 9.09
N GLN A 47 -9.22 13.73 9.05
CA GLN A 47 -10.51 13.05 9.19
C GLN A 47 -10.69 11.95 8.14
N TRP A 48 -10.46 12.26 6.86
CA TRP A 48 -10.59 11.30 5.77
C TRP A 48 -9.52 10.21 5.80
N HIS A 49 -8.31 10.54 6.22
CA HIS A 49 -7.23 9.58 6.36
C HIS A 49 -7.55 8.56 7.47
N PHE A 50 -7.96 9.01 8.65
CA PHE A 50 -8.32 8.10 9.74
C PHE A 50 -9.57 7.27 9.41
N ALA A 51 -10.57 7.85 8.76
CA ALA A 51 -11.75 7.10 8.33
C ALA A 51 -11.39 5.95 7.37
N ALA A 52 -10.57 6.22 6.35
CA ALA A 52 -10.13 5.19 5.41
C ALA A 52 -9.08 4.23 6.01
N MET A 53 -8.29 4.69 6.97
CA MET A 53 -7.30 3.86 7.69
C MET A 53 -8.00 2.75 8.46
N TRP A 54 -9.10 3.02 9.14
CA TRP A 54 -9.88 1.99 9.85
C TRP A 54 -10.44 0.93 8.89
N LEU A 55 -10.94 1.36 7.72
CA LEU A 55 -11.40 0.43 6.69
C LEU A 55 -10.25 -0.46 6.19
N LEU A 56 -9.07 0.11 5.95
CA LEU A 56 -7.87 -0.62 5.55
C LEU A 56 -7.39 -1.58 6.65
N PHE A 57 -7.37 -1.14 7.90
CA PHE A 57 -6.99 -1.93 9.06
C PHE A 57 -7.89 -3.16 9.22
N VAL A 58 -9.21 -2.95 9.27
CA VAL A 58 -10.17 -4.05 9.43
C VAL A 58 -10.07 -5.03 8.26
N SER A 59 -9.98 -4.52 7.03
CA SER A 59 -9.85 -5.35 5.83
C SER A 59 -8.56 -6.18 5.83
N LEU A 60 -7.44 -5.59 6.24
CA LEU A 60 -6.17 -6.28 6.32
C LEU A 60 -6.16 -7.35 7.42
N VAL A 61 -6.73 -7.05 8.60
CA VAL A 61 -6.85 -8.00 9.70
C VAL A 61 -7.70 -9.20 9.27
N ILE A 62 -8.86 -8.97 8.66
CA ILE A 62 -9.72 -10.04 8.13
C ILE A 62 -8.95 -10.89 7.12
N TYR A 63 -8.24 -10.25 6.18
CA TYR A 63 -7.45 -10.95 5.17
C TYR A 63 -6.34 -11.82 5.78
N ILE A 64 -5.60 -11.31 6.77
CA ILE A 64 -4.54 -12.04 7.45
C ILE A 64 -5.12 -13.22 8.24
N VAL A 65 -6.17 -13.00 9.02
CA VAL A 65 -6.83 -14.07 9.80
C VAL A 65 -7.37 -15.16 8.88
N TYR A 66 -8.08 -14.78 7.82
CA TYR A 66 -8.56 -15.72 6.82
C TYR A 66 -7.41 -16.49 6.19
N GLY A 67 -6.33 -15.81 5.78
CA GLY A 67 -5.20 -16.45 5.11
C GLY A 67 -4.42 -17.42 5.99
N LEU A 68 -4.38 -17.16 7.30
CA LEU A 68 -3.79 -18.06 8.31
C LEU A 68 -4.67 -19.28 8.59
N VAL A 69 -5.97 -19.07 8.82
CA VAL A 69 -6.93 -20.14 9.16
C VAL A 69 -7.17 -21.08 7.98
N SER A 70 -7.32 -20.54 6.77
CA SER A 70 -7.55 -21.33 5.55
C SER A 70 -6.29 -22.03 5.03
N GLY A 71 -5.12 -21.73 5.58
CA GLY A 71 -3.84 -22.16 5.02
C GLY A 71 -3.52 -21.53 3.65
N HIS A 72 -4.28 -20.53 3.21
CA HIS A 72 -4.09 -19.84 1.92
C HIS A 72 -2.66 -19.32 1.77
N PHE A 73 -2.05 -18.81 2.85
CA PHE A 73 -0.65 -18.35 2.77
C PHE A 73 0.34 -19.46 2.43
N ARG A 74 0.12 -20.66 2.99
CA ARG A 74 0.96 -21.84 2.73
C ARG A 74 0.68 -22.42 1.34
N GLY A 75 -0.59 -22.53 0.95
CA GLY A 75 -1.00 -23.13 -0.33
C GLY A 75 -0.76 -22.24 -1.56
N ALA A 76 -0.88 -20.92 -1.43
CA ALA A 76 -0.80 -20.00 -2.56
C ALA A 76 0.58 -19.35 -2.74
N PHE A 77 1.39 -19.23 -1.68
CA PHE A 77 2.63 -18.45 -1.72
C PHE A 77 3.90 -19.23 -1.37
N LEU A 78 3.82 -20.40 -0.74
CA LEU A 78 5.00 -21.22 -0.41
C LEU A 78 5.16 -22.43 -1.36
N PRO A 79 6.40 -22.82 -1.71
CA PRO A 79 7.67 -22.19 -1.34
C PRO A 79 8.07 -21.06 -2.31
N ILE A 80 8.56 -19.92 -1.77
CA ILE A 80 9.29 -18.91 -2.55
C ILE A 80 10.76 -19.34 -2.58
N ARG A 81 11.23 -19.89 -3.70
CA ARG A 81 12.64 -20.27 -3.85
C ARG A 81 13.46 -19.04 -4.26
N PRO A 82 14.50 -18.63 -3.51
CA PRO A 82 15.27 -17.42 -3.79
C PRO A 82 15.90 -17.39 -5.19
N ARG A 83 16.33 -18.56 -5.70
CA ARG A 83 16.87 -18.70 -7.06
C ARG A 83 15.84 -18.43 -8.15
N GLU A 84 14.59 -18.85 -7.93
CA GLU A 84 13.48 -18.61 -8.86
C GLU A 84 13.05 -17.15 -8.81
N LEU A 85 13.06 -16.52 -7.62
CA LEU A 85 12.82 -15.09 -7.48
C LEU A 85 13.86 -14.25 -8.24
N LEU A 86 15.15 -14.59 -8.15
CA LEU A 86 16.21 -13.86 -8.88
C LEU A 86 16.08 -14.04 -10.40
N ARG A 87 15.81 -15.26 -10.86
CA ARG A 87 15.63 -15.55 -12.29
C ARG A 87 14.41 -14.84 -12.85
N ASP A 88 13.30 -14.87 -12.11
CA ASP A 88 12.05 -14.28 -12.57
C ASP A 88 12.05 -12.76 -12.45
N THR A 89 12.77 -12.16 -11.48
CA THR A 89 13.00 -10.70 -11.43
C THR A 89 13.84 -10.23 -12.61
N GLN A 90 14.92 -10.95 -12.96
CA GLN A 90 15.71 -10.66 -14.17
C GLN A 90 14.88 -10.82 -15.44
N ALA A 91 14.05 -11.86 -15.54
CA ALA A 91 13.13 -12.05 -16.66
C ALA A 91 12.04 -10.97 -16.74
N ALA A 92 11.58 -10.46 -15.58
CA ALA A 92 10.63 -9.37 -15.49
C ALA A 92 11.21 -8.05 -15.99
N LEU A 93 12.42 -7.72 -15.52
CA LEU A 93 13.19 -6.56 -15.99
C LEU A 93 13.53 -6.65 -17.48
N ALA A 94 13.72 -7.86 -18.02
CA ALA A 94 13.96 -8.10 -19.43
C ALA A 94 12.68 -8.18 -20.29
N GLY A 95 11.48 -8.02 -19.72
CA GLY A 95 10.21 -8.09 -20.44
C GLY A 95 9.85 -9.47 -21.00
N ARG A 96 10.52 -10.55 -20.56
CA ARG A 96 10.36 -11.93 -21.06
C ARG A 96 9.58 -12.83 -20.10
N LEU A 97 8.72 -12.25 -19.26
CA LEU A 97 7.87 -13.03 -18.35
C LEU A 97 6.83 -13.83 -19.16
N THR A 98 7.09 -15.12 -19.36
CA THR A 98 6.13 -16.08 -19.89
C THR A 98 4.94 -16.20 -18.93
N HIS A 99 3.80 -15.63 -19.32
CA HIS A 99 2.55 -15.68 -18.56
C HIS A 99 1.76 -16.93 -18.94
N ASN A 100 1.78 -17.97 -18.10
CA ASN A 100 0.80 -19.03 -18.16
C ASN A 100 -0.42 -18.63 -17.32
N VAL A 101 -1.59 -18.58 -17.95
CA VAL A 101 -2.85 -18.22 -17.29
C VAL A 101 -3.20 -19.30 -16.27
N GLY A 102 -2.96 -19.02 -14.98
CA GLY A 102 -3.26 -19.94 -13.87
C GLY A 102 -2.10 -20.14 -12.88
N GLU A 103 -0.86 -19.87 -13.29
CA GLU A 103 0.31 -19.96 -12.41
C GLU A 103 0.82 -18.57 -12.01
N ARG A 104 0.84 -18.29 -10.71
CA ARG A 104 1.47 -17.07 -10.19
C ARG A 104 3.00 -17.22 -10.27
N ASN A 105 3.63 -16.31 -11.01
CA ASN A 105 5.09 -16.22 -11.08
C ASN A 105 5.71 -15.95 -9.68
N ALA A 106 6.94 -16.38 -9.42
CA ALA A 106 7.63 -16.15 -8.16
C ALA A 106 7.71 -14.65 -7.78
N VAL A 107 7.87 -13.77 -8.78
CA VAL A 107 7.85 -12.30 -8.60
C VAL A 107 6.48 -11.83 -8.13
N GLN A 108 5.40 -12.31 -8.73
CA GLN A 108 4.05 -11.93 -8.31
C GLN A 108 3.78 -12.40 -6.87
N LYS A 109 4.15 -13.64 -6.53
CA LYS A 109 4.03 -14.15 -5.15
C LYS A 109 4.82 -13.29 -4.16
N ALA A 110 6.05 -12.94 -4.49
CA ALA A 110 6.90 -12.09 -3.66
C ALA A 110 6.34 -10.66 -3.53
N MET A 111 5.81 -10.07 -4.62
CA MET A 111 5.17 -8.76 -4.59
C MET A 111 3.91 -8.77 -3.71
N TYR A 112 3.10 -9.84 -3.74
CA TYR A 112 1.92 -9.97 -2.88
C TYR A 112 2.28 -10.11 -1.39
N VAL A 113 3.25 -10.96 -1.06
CA VAL A 113 3.73 -11.08 0.32
C VAL A 113 4.37 -9.77 0.78
N GLY A 114 5.19 -9.16 -0.07
CA GLY A 114 5.85 -7.89 0.18
C GLY A 114 4.85 -6.77 0.45
N VAL A 115 3.83 -6.59 -0.39
CA VAL A 115 2.83 -5.52 -0.18
C VAL A 115 2.05 -5.72 1.11
N VAL A 116 1.74 -6.96 1.51
CA VAL A 116 1.08 -7.23 2.79
C VAL A 116 1.98 -6.81 3.97
N ILE A 117 3.27 -7.15 3.92
CA ILE A 117 4.24 -6.72 4.96
C ILE A 117 4.33 -5.20 5.01
N VAL A 118 4.45 -4.53 3.86
CA VAL A 118 4.51 -3.07 3.77
C VAL A 118 3.23 -2.43 4.30
N MET A 119 2.05 -3.00 4.03
CA MET A 119 0.77 -2.52 4.58
C MET A 119 0.72 -2.66 6.10
N VAL A 120 1.21 -3.77 6.66
CA VAL A 120 1.31 -3.95 8.12
C VAL A 120 2.27 -2.90 8.72
N LEU A 121 3.45 -2.71 8.13
CA LEU A 121 4.40 -1.69 8.57
C LEU A 121 3.85 -0.27 8.46
N ALA A 122 3.09 0.04 7.41
CA ALA A 122 2.42 1.33 7.24
C ALA A 122 1.39 1.57 8.37
N LEU A 123 0.59 0.55 8.72
CA LEU A 123 -0.37 0.67 9.81
C LEU A 123 0.31 0.85 11.17
N LEU A 124 1.34 0.06 11.48
CA LEU A 124 2.05 0.15 12.75
C LEU A 124 2.77 1.49 12.91
N SER A 125 3.45 1.96 11.87
CA SER A 125 4.09 3.29 11.88
C SER A 125 3.04 4.41 11.94
N GLY A 126 1.91 4.27 11.24
CA GLY A 126 0.80 5.23 11.29
C GLY A 126 0.15 5.34 12.68
N LEU A 127 -0.05 4.21 13.37
CA LEU A 127 -0.53 4.19 14.76
C LEU A 127 0.45 4.88 15.70
N SER A 128 1.76 4.65 15.52
CA SER A 128 2.83 5.29 16.29
C SER A 128 2.82 6.81 16.15
N ILE A 129 2.54 7.32 14.95
CA ILE A 129 2.44 8.76 14.65
C ILE A 129 1.12 9.35 15.19
N TRP A 130 0.02 8.58 15.15
CA TRP A 130 -1.29 9.07 15.58
C TRP A 130 -1.37 9.31 17.09
N LYS A 131 -0.83 8.38 17.89
CA LYS A 131 -0.90 8.43 19.36
C LYS A 131 0.45 8.09 20.01
N PRO A 132 1.51 8.89 19.77
CA PRO A 132 2.87 8.54 20.16
C PRO A 132 3.05 8.36 21.67
N VAL A 133 2.34 9.12 22.48
CA VAL A 133 2.41 9.00 23.96
C VAL A 133 1.66 7.77 24.46
N GLN A 134 0.50 7.45 23.88
CA GLN A 134 -0.28 6.28 24.30
C GLN A 134 0.34 4.97 23.79
N LEU A 135 1.05 5.03 22.67
CA LEU A 135 1.72 3.91 22.01
C LEU A 135 3.24 4.04 22.09
N GLN A 136 3.76 4.59 23.18
CA GLN A 136 5.18 4.92 23.35
C GLN A 136 6.12 3.74 23.09
N GLU A 137 5.74 2.51 23.47
CA GLU A 137 6.53 1.30 23.23
C GLU A 137 6.65 1.01 21.73
N LEU A 138 5.55 1.15 20.99
CA LEU A 138 5.53 0.95 19.54
C LEU A 138 6.31 2.06 18.82
N THR A 139 6.15 3.30 19.26
CA THR A 139 6.94 4.43 18.77
C THR A 139 8.43 4.23 19.06
N GLY A 140 8.77 3.67 20.22
CA GLY A 140 10.13 3.28 20.59
C GLY A 140 10.71 2.20 19.67
N LEU A 141 9.92 1.19 19.28
CA LEU A 141 10.33 0.17 18.31
C LEU A 141 10.71 0.74 16.94
N PHE A 142 10.06 1.82 16.52
CA PHE A 142 10.41 2.53 15.28
C PHE A 142 11.60 3.48 15.43
N GLY A 143 12.14 3.68 16.64
CA GLY A 143 13.24 4.62 16.91
C GLY A 143 12.78 6.05 17.24
N GLY A 144 11.48 6.24 17.52
CA GLY A 144 10.90 7.54 17.86
C GLY A 144 9.89 8.05 16.84
N TYR A 145 9.25 9.18 17.17
CA TYR A 145 8.20 9.79 16.35
C TYR A 145 8.72 10.18 14.95
N GLU A 146 9.87 10.85 14.87
CA GLU A 146 10.46 11.28 13.59
C GLU A 146 10.79 10.09 12.70
N THR A 147 11.47 9.06 13.24
CA THR A 147 11.80 7.86 12.47
C THR A 147 10.54 7.13 12.01
N ALA A 148 9.49 7.07 12.84
CA ALA A 148 8.21 6.49 12.44
C ALA A 148 7.59 7.23 11.23
N ARG A 149 7.73 8.55 11.13
CA ARG A 149 7.26 9.33 9.96
C ARG A 149 8.01 8.94 8.68
N TYR A 150 9.33 8.79 8.74
CA TYR A 150 10.11 8.30 7.60
C TYR A 150 9.67 6.90 7.20
N VAL A 151 9.55 5.98 8.15
CA VAL A 151 9.09 4.60 7.87
C VAL A 151 7.71 4.61 7.23
N HIS A 152 6.78 5.39 7.77
CA HIS A 152 5.43 5.51 7.23
C HIS A 152 5.43 6.05 5.79
N PHE A 153 6.20 7.12 5.55
CA PHE A 153 6.35 7.73 4.23
C PHE A 153 6.91 6.73 3.20
N PHE A 154 7.98 5.99 3.54
CA PHE A 154 8.56 4.99 2.64
C PHE A 154 7.60 3.82 2.38
N CYS A 155 6.82 3.39 3.39
CA CYS A 155 5.79 2.37 3.19
C CYS A 155 4.68 2.87 2.25
N MET A 156 4.22 4.11 2.42
CA MET A 156 3.26 4.73 1.50
C MET A 156 3.82 4.78 0.07
N ALA A 157 5.06 5.23 -0.11
CA ALA A 157 5.71 5.29 -1.41
C ALA A 157 5.82 3.90 -2.07
N ALA A 158 6.19 2.87 -1.30
CA ALA A 158 6.26 1.50 -1.79
C ALA A 158 4.88 0.95 -2.20
N ILE A 159 3.81 1.26 -1.46
CA ILE A 159 2.44 0.87 -1.83
C ILE A 159 2.00 1.58 -3.12
N VAL A 160 2.30 2.87 -3.28
CA VAL A 160 1.99 3.62 -4.51
C VAL A 160 2.74 3.04 -5.71
N LEU A 161 4.03 2.73 -5.54
CA LEU A 161 4.84 2.10 -6.58
C LEU A 161 4.29 0.72 -6.96
N PHE A 162 3.96 -0.11 -5.97
CA PHE A 162 3.32 -1.41 -6.21
C PHE A 162 2.01 -1.24 -6.99
N LEU A 163 1.16 -0.30 -6.59
CA LEU A 163 -0.11 -0.03 -7.28
C LEU A 163 0.12 0.39 -8.74
N ALA A 164 1.07 1.31 -8.98
CA ALA A 164 1.41 1.76 -10.33
C ALA A 164 1.89 0.60 -11.22
N ILE A 165 2.82 -0.21 -10.72
CA ILE A 165 3.34 -1.40 -11.43
C ILE A 165 2.22 -2.41 -11.67
N HIS A 166 1.41 -2.69 -10.65
CA HIS A 166 0.31 -3.66 -10.74
C HIS A 166 -0.73 -3.24 -11.79
N LEU A 167 -1.13 -1.96 -11.81
CA LEU A 167 -2.06 -1.43 -12.79
C LEU A 167 -1.47 -1.43 -14.21
N LEU A 168 -0.19 -1.08 -14.35
CA LEU A 168 0.51 -1.12 -15.64
C LEU A 168 0.52 -2.55 -16.21
N LEU A 169 0.93 -3.54 -15.41
CA LEU A 169 0.96 -4.94 -15.83
C LEU A 169 -0.45 -5.45 -16.19
N THR A 170 -1.45 -5.04 -15.42
CA THR A 170 -2.86 -5.40 -15.68
C THR A 170 -3.37 -4.78 -16.98
N ALA A 171 -3.00 -3.53 -17.28
CA ALA A 171 -3.36 -2.86 -18.53
C ALA A 171 -2.66 -3.47 -19.76
N LEU A 172 -1.41 -3.91 -19.62
CA LEU A 172 -0.65 -4.58 -20.68
C LEU A 172 -1.16 -5.99 -21.00
N VAL A 173 -1.80 -6.67 -20.04
CA VAL A 173 -2.35 -8.02 -20.21
C VAL A 173 -3.86 -8.02 -19.90
N PRO A 174 -4.71 -7.41 -20.76
CA PRO A 174 -6.13 -7.19 -20.44
C PRO A 174 -6.94 -8.49 -20.31
N SER A 175 -6.42 -9.63 -20.76
CA SER A 175 -7.03 -10.95 -20.58
C SER A 175 -7.18 -11.39 -19.12
N VAL A 176 -6.47 -10.73 -18.18
CA VAL A 176 -6.58 -11.01 -16.74
C VAL A 176 -7.72 -10.24 -16.06
N LEU A 177 -8.28 -9.20 -16.68
CA LEU A 177 -9.34 -8.36 -16.09
C LEU A 177 -10.68 -9.10 -15.93
N PRO A 178 -11.23 -9.81 -16.95
CA PRO A 178 -12.53 -10.46 -16.82
C PRO A 178 -12.57 -11.53 -15.71
N PRO A 179 -11.55 -12.41 -15.54
CA PRO A 179 -11.51 -13.35 -14.42
C PRO A 179 -11.44 -12.68 -13.04
N MET A 180 -10.80 -11.51 -12.91
CA MET A 180 -10.73 -10.78 -11.64
C MET A 180 -12.10 -10.24 -11.20
N ILE A 181 -12.96 -9.85 -12.14
CA ILE A 181 -14.31 -9.34 -11.85
C ILE A 181 -15.32 -10.47 -11.70
N THR A 182 -15.24 -11.48 -12.57
CA THR A 182 -16.25 -12.55 -12.65
C THR A 182 -15.93 -13.77 -11.78
N GLY A 183 -14.69 -13.89 -11.28
CA GLY A 183 -14.22 -15.05 -10.53
C GLY A 183 -14.11 -16.33 -11.35
N ARG A 184 -14.35 -16.30 -12.66
CA ARG A 184 -14.34 -17.47 -13.54
C ARG A 184 -13.16 -17.41 -14.49
N LEU A 185 -12.27 -18.40 -14.39
CA LEU A 185 -11.29 -18.65 -15.44
C LEU A 185 -12.04 -19.17 -16.67
N ARG A 186 -11.98 -18.42 -17.77
CA ARG A 186 -12.48 -18.90 -19.05
C ARG A 186 -11.54 -20.03 -19.49
N ALA A 187 -11.98 -21.28 -19.34
CA ALA A 187 -11.29 -22.41 -19.92
C ALA A 187 -11.08 -22.12 -21.42
N ARG A 188 -9.83 -22.14 -21.88
CA ARG A 188 -9.56 -22.10 -23.32
C ARG A 188 -10.08 -23.41 -23.92
N PRO A 189 -10.80 -23.37 -25.06
CA PRO A 189 -11.15 -24.58 -25.81
C PRO A 189 -9.89 -25.29 -26.33
#